data_AF-A0A935YJ20-F1
#
_entry.id   AF-A0A935YJ20-F1
#
_cell.length_a   1.000
_cell.length_b   1.000
_cell.length_c   1.000
_cell.angle_alpha   90.00
_cell.angle_beta   90.00
_cell.angle_gamma   90.00
#
_symmetry.space_group_name_H-M   'P 1'
#
loop_
_entity.id
_entity.type
_entity.pdbx_description
1 polymer ?
#
loop_
_entity_poly.entity_id
_entity_poly.type
_entity_poly.pdbx_seq_one_letter_code
_entity_poly.pdbx_strand_id
1 'polypeptide(L)'
;MARETGVERSRRWAARAGALAGAAAAGAGVWGAARADGLALAWACWLAGGALAAWAWRRAARWLPPDPPDAAAVMAGAFAAMAGLAGAANGYWLLFAAGAPLGLSAARAALLAEQFWLGPVALAWAGICWGLFRWSLRREEGPGG
;
A
#
# COMPACT_ATOMS: atom_id res chain seq x y z
N MET A 1 13.38 -31.22 -10.36
CA MET A 1 13.09 -30.18 -9.34
C MET A 1 13.32 -28.82 -9.98
N ALA A 2 12.26 -28.07 -10.30
CA ALA A 2 12.41 -26.72 -10.85
C ALA A 2 12.90 -25.76 -9.74
N ARG A 3 13.92 -24.93 -10.01
CA ARG A 3 14.37 -23.90 -9.07
C ARG A 3 13.28 -22.83 -8.96
N GLU A 4 12.82 -22.56 -7.74
CA GLU A 4 11.90 -21.45 -7.44
C GLU A 4 12.62 -20.12 -7.74
N THR A 5 12.03 -19.27 -8.59
CA THR A 5 12.62 -17.97 -8.94
C THR A 5 12.50 -17.00 -7.76
N GLY A 6 13.40 -16.00 -7.70
CA GLY A 6 13.38 -14.98 -6.64
C GLY A 6 12.05 -14.22 -6.58
N VAL A 7 11.43 -13.97 -7.75
CA VAL A 7 10.12 -13.32 -7.88
C VAL A 7 9.00 -14.16 -7.28
N GLU A 8 9.02 -15.48 -7.47
CA GLU A 8 7.98 -16.35 -6.92
C GLU A 8 8.04 -16.44 -5.40
N ARG A 9 9.27 -16.56 -4.85
CA ARG A 9 9.51 -16.52 -3.41
C ARG A 9 9.02 -15.19 -2.81
N SER A 10 9.34 -14.05 -3.43
CA SER A 10 8.91 -12.74 -2.95
C SER A 10 7.39 -12.57 -2.97
N ARG A 11 6.69 -13.10 -3.98
CA ARG A 11 5.21 -13.09 -4.04
C ARG A 11 4.58 -13.88 -2.89
N ARG A 12 5.13 -15.05 -2.56
CA ARG A 12 4.63 -15.88 -1.44
C ARG A 12 4.82 -15.17 -0.11
N TRP A 13 5.99 -14.56 0.11
CA TRP A 13 6.25 -13.75 1.29
C TRP A 13 5.31 -12.55 1.40
N ALA A 14 5.13 -11.80 0.32
CA ALA A 14 4.22 -10.66 0.30
C ALA A 14 2.76 -11.08 0.56
N ALA A 15 2.31 -12.22 0.04
CA ALA A 15 0.96 -12.72 0.33
C ALA A 15 0.78 -13.03 1.82
N ARG A 16 1.77 -13.67 2.46
CA ARG A 16 1.73 -13.99 3.89
C ARG A 16 1.81 -12.72 4.76
N ALA A 17 2.77 -11.85 4.46
CA ALA A 17 2.94 -10.58 5.16
C ALA A 17 1.68 -9.71 5.03
N GLY A 18 1.08 -9.62 3.84
CA GLY A 18 -0.16 -8.87 3.62
C GLY A 18 -1.36 -9.46 4.36
N ALA A 19 -1.49 -10.79 4.42
CA ALA A 19 -2.56 -11.43 5.18
C ALA A 19 -2.41 -11.21 6.70
N LEU A 20 -1.19 -11.34 7.22
CA LEU A 20 -0.89 -11.08 8.64
C LEU A 20 -1.11 -9.61 9.00
N ALA A 21 -0.62 -8.68 8.17
CA ALA A 21 -0.83 -7.26 8.35
C ALA A 21 -2.32 -6.88 8.29
N GLY A 22 -3.07 -7.48 7.35
CA GLY A 22 -4.52 -7.26 7.24
C GLY A 22 -5.30 -7.77 8.46
N ALA A 23 -4.97 -8.96 8.96
CA ALA A 23 -5.58 -9.50 10.17
C ALA A 23 -5.24 -8.65 11.41
N ALA A 24 -3.98 -8.25 11.54
CA ALA A 24 -3.53 -7.37 12.62
C ALA A 24 -4.20 -5.98 12.54
N ALA A 25 -4.38 -5.43 11.33
CA ALA A 25 -5.09 -4.17 11.11
C ALA A 25 -6.55 -4.25 11.57
N ALA A 26 -7.25 -5.33 11.21
CA ALA A 26 -8.62 -5.56 11.63
C ALA A 26 -8.72 -5.69 13.16
N GLY A 27 -7.83 -6.48 13.78
CA GLY A 27 -7.78 -6.65 15.24
C GLY A 27 -7.49 -5.35 15.98
N ALA A 28 -6.47 -4.60 15.55
CA ALA A 28 -6.13 -3.29 16.11
C ALA A 28 -7.25 -2.26 15.90
N GLY A 29 -7.94 -2.30 14.76
CA GLY A 29 -9.07 -1.43 14.46
C GLY A 29 -10.27 -1.68 15.37
N VAL A 30 -10.68 -2.95 15.52
CA VAL A 30 -11.79 -3.33 16.42
C VAL A 30 -11.45 -3.00 17.87
N TRP A 31 -10.24 -3.34 18.32
CA TRP A 31 -9.78 -3.06 19.69
C TRP A 31 -9.70 -1.55 19.96
N GLY A 32 -9.08 -0.79 19.04
CA GLY A 32 -8.93 0.66 19.15
C GLY A 32 -10.27 1.38 19.17
N ALA A 33 -11.23 0.95 18.33
CA ALA A 33 -12.58 1.48 18.33
C ALA A 33 -13.31 1.17 19.64
N ALA A 34 -13.22 -0.07 20.14
CA ALA A 34 -13.86 -0.47 21.40
C ALA A 34 -13.31 0.25 22.64
N ARG A 35 -12.02 0.64 22.60
CA ARG A 35 -11.32 1.30 23.73
C ARG A 35 -11.19 2.82 23.58
N ALA A 36 -11.67 3.38 22.46
CA ALA A 36 -11.39 4.77 22.10
C ALA A 36 -9.88 5.09 22.16
N ASP A 37 -9.04 4.15 21.75
CA ASP A 37 -7.58 4.24 21.79
C ASP A 37 -7.03 4.67 20.42
N GLY A 38 -6.60 5.93 20.34
CA GLY A 38 -6.04 6.53 19.14
C GLY A 38 -4.75 5.88 18.63
N LEU A 39 -3.94 5.32 19.52
CA LEU A 39 -2.68 4.68 19.13
C LEU A 39 -2.97 3.32 18.46
N ALA A 40 -3.91 2.56 19.02
CA ALA A 40 -4.35 1.29 18.42
C ALA A 40 -4.97 1.53 17.03
N LEU A 41 -5.79 2.57 16.88
CA LEU A 41 -6.36 2.97 15.59
C LEU A 41 -5.28 3.45 14.59
N ALA A 42 -4.28 4.18 15.06
CA ALA A 42 -3.13 4.58 14.24
C ALA A 42 -2.35 3.38 13.70
N TRP A 43 -2.10 2.37 14.55
CA TRP A 43 -1.49 1.11 14.14
C TRP A 43 -2.35 0.36 13.13
N ALA A 44 -3.68 0.35 13.31
CA ALA A 44 -4.60 -0.26 12.37
C ALA A 44 -4.45 0.34 10.95
N CYS A 45 -4.33 1.66 10.84
CA CYS A 45 -4.11 2.34 9.56
C CYS A 45 -2.76 2.00 8.94
N TRP A 46 -1.67 1.99 9.72
CA TRP A 46 -0.36 1.58 9.23
C TRP A 46 -0.34 0.14 8.72
N LEU A 47 -0.94 -0.78 9.47
CA LEU A 47 -1.03 -2.19 9.11
C LEU A 47 -1.90 -2.39 7.86
N ALA A 48 -2.99 -1.63 7.73
CA ALA A 48 -3.81 -1.62 6.52
C ALA A 48 -3.03 -1.10 5.30
N GLY A 49 -2.25 -0.04 5.48
CA GLY A 49 -1.31 0.46 4.45
C GLY A 49 -0.28 -0.58 4.05
N GLY A 50 0.34 -1.27 5.03
CA GLY A 50 1.27 -2.37 4.77
C GLY A 50 0.64 -3.53 4.02
N ALA A 51 -0.60 -3.91 4.38
CA ALA A 51 -1.36 -4.93 3.68
C ALA A 51 -1.66 -4.52 2.22
N LEU A 52 -2.01 -3.25 1.99
CA LEU A 52 -2.23 -2.70 0.66
C LEU A 52 -0.93 -2.67 -0.17
N ALA A 53 0.20 -2.28 0.41
CA ALA A 53 1.50 -2.35 -0.26
C ALA A 53 1.85 -3.79 -0.67
N ALA A 54 1.68 -4.74 0.25
CA ALA A 54 1.93 -6.15 -0.04
C ALA A 54 1.00 -6.70 -1.15
N TRP A 55 -0.28 -6.29 -1.14
CA TRP A 55 -1.22 -6.61 -2.20
C TRP A 55 -0.82 -6.00 -3.55
N ALA A 56 -0.43 -4.72 -3.57
CA ALA A 56 0.00 -4.00 -4.76
C ALA A 56 1.28 -4.63 -5.34
N TRP A 57 2.27 -4.94 -4.50
CA TRP A 57 3.46 -5.68 -4.91
C TRP A 57 3.11 -7.04 -5.52
N ARG A 58 2.25 -7.83 -4.85
CA ARG A 58 1.82 -9.12 -5.38
C ARG A 58 1.13 -8.99 -6.74
N ARG A 59 0.37 -7.91 -6.95
CA ARG A 59 -0.28 -7.64 -8.23
C ARG A 59 0.72 -7.18 -9.29
N ALA A 60 1.69 -6.36 -8.91
CA ALA A 60 2.71 -5.84 -9.80
C ALA A 60 3.70 -6.91 -10.23
N ALA A 61 4.17 -7.71 -9.28
CA ALA A 61 5.10 -8.79 -9.53
C ALA A 61 4.56 -9.79 -10.55
N ARG A 62 3.24 -9.98 -10.70
CA ARG A 62 2.62 -10.84 -11.74
C ARG A 62 2.99 -10.46 -13.17
N TRP A 63 3.34 -9.20 -13.39
CA TRP A 63 3.68 -8.64 -14.70
C TRP A 63 5.19 -8.50 -14.90
N LEU A 64 5.99 -8.82 -13.88
CA LEU A 64 7.45 -8.83 -14.02
C LEU A 64 7.89 -10.15 -14.65
N PRO A 65 8.86 -10.12 -15.59
CA PRO A 65 9.50 -11.34 -16.08
C PRO A 65 10.26 -12.06 -14.94
N PRO A 66 10.64 -13.34 -15.13
CA PRO A 66 11.30 -14.16 -14.10
C PRO A 66 12.61 -13.54 -13.57
N ASP A 67 13.36 -12.91 -14.46
CA ASP A 67 14.58 -12.13 -14.18
C ASP A 67 14.36 -10.69 -14.65
N PRO A 68 13.64 -9.87 -13.86
CA PRO A 68 13.36 -8.50 -14.26
C PRO A 68 14.64 -7.67 -14.21
N PRO A 69 14.81 -6.71 -15.14
CA PRO A 69 15.84 -5.69 -14.96
C PRO A 69 15.60 -4.96 -13.64
N ASP A 70 16.67 -4.64 -12.91
CA ASP A 70 16.60 -4.06 -11.56
C ASP A 70 15.68 -2.83 -11.49
N ALA A 71 15.68 -2.00 -12.54
CA ALA A 71 14.82 -0.84 -12.65
C ALA A 71 13.32 -1.18 -12.58
N ALA A 72 12.87 -2.25 -13.25
CA ALA A 72 11.47 -2.66 -13.25
C ALA A 72 11.04 -3.19 -11.86
N ALA A 73 11.90 -3.94 -11.19
CA ALA A 73 11.67 -4.42 -9.83
C ALA A 73 11.60 -3.26 -8.83
N VAL A 74 12.52 -2.30 -8.94
CA VAL A 74 12.54 -1.09 -8.10
C VAL A 74 11.29 -0.24 -8.31
N MET A 75 10.89 0.02 -9.56
CA MET A 75 9.67 0.78 -9.85
C MET A 75 8.41 0.10 -9.30
N ALA A 76 8.28 -1.22 -9.48
CA ALA A 76 7.16 -1.98 -8.93
C ALA A 76 7.13 -1.91 -7.39
N GLY A 77 8.30 -1.94 -6.74
CA GLY A 77 8.44 -1.77 -5.29
C GLY A 77 8.03 -0.38 -4.82
N ALA A 78 8.48 0.67 -5.53
CA ALA A 78 8.12 2.05 -5.25
C ALA A 78 6.61 2.29 -5.37
N PHE A 79 5.96 1.72 -6.40
CA PHE A 79 4.50 1.78 -6.54
C PHE A 79 3.76 1.11 -5.39
N ALA A 80 4.23 -0.08 -4.98
CA ALA A 80 3.66 -0.77 -3.85
C ALA A 80 3.79 0.04 -2.55
N ALA A 81 4.96 0.63 -2.29
CA ALA A 81 5.19 1.49 -1.13
C ALA A 81 4.29 2.74 -1.14
N MET A 82 4.19 3.42 -2.28
CA MET A 82 3.30 4.58 -2.46
C MET A 82 1.84 4.23 -2.20
N ALA A 83 1.36 3.09 -2.73
CA ALA A 83 0.00 2.62 -2.48
C ALA A 83 -0.26 2.39 -0.97
N GLY A 84 0.70 1.79 -0.27
CA GLY A 84 0.57 1.55 1.18
C GLY A 84 0.56 2.84 2.00
N LEU A 85 1.48 3.76 1.71
CA LEU A 85 1.53 5.08 2.36
C LEU A 85 0.24 5.87 2.12
N ALA A 86 -0.27 5.86 0.89
CA ALA A 86 -1.54 6.50 0.57
C ALA A 86 -2.70 5.83 1.32
N GLY A 87 -2.74 4.50 1.40
CA GLY A 87 -3.74 3.76 2.19
C GLY A 87 -3.71 4.14 3.68
N ALA A 88 -2.52 4.21 4.28
CA ALA A 88 -2.35 4.63 5.67
C ALA A 88 -2.83 6.08 5.88
N ALA A 89 -2.42 7.01 5.03
CA ALA A 89 -2.81 8.42 5.10
C ALA A 89 -4.33 8.61 4.97
N ASN A 90 -4.97 7.91 4.03
CA ASN A 90 -6.43 7.96 3.88
C ASN A 90 -7.16 7.31 5.06
N GLY A 91 -6.60 6.24 5.64
CA GLY A 91 -7.13 5.65 6.88
C GLY A 91 -7.11 6.63 8.05
N TYR A 92 -5.99 7.33 8.25
CA TYR A 92 -5.88 8.39 9.25
C TYR A 92 -6.91 9.50 9.03
N TRP A 93 -7.07 9.93 7.78
CA TRP A 93 -8.06 10.95 7.42
C TRP A 93 -9.49 10.50 7.73
N LEU A 94 -9.87 9.27 7.36
CA LEU A 94 -11.22 8.73 7.63
C LEU A 94 -11.51 8.67 9.14
N LEU A 95 -10.53 8.21 9.93
CA LEU A 95 -10.68 8.18 11.38
C LEU A 95 -10.81 9.58 11.99
N PHE A 96 -10.04 10.54 11.49
CA PHE A 96 -10.18 11.94 11.89
C PHE A 96 -11.57 12.50 11.53
N ALA A 97 -12.04 12.28 10.29
CA ALA A 97 -13.35 12.70 9.83
C ALA A 97 -14.50 12.06 10.63
N ALA A 98 -14.30 10.83 11.11
CA ALA A 98 -15.23 10.13 12.00
C ALA A 98 -15.16 10.58 13.47
N GLY A 99 -14.31 11.56 13.81
CA GLY A 99 -14.16 12.06 15.18
C GLY A 99 -13.41 11.10 16.11
N ALA A 100 -12.66 10.13 15.56
CA ALA A 100 -11.90 9.21 16.37
C ALA A 100 -10.82 9.94 17.20
N PRO A 101 -10.55 9.49 18.43
CA PRO A 101 -9.59 10.11 19.33
C PRO A 101 -8.15 9.76 18.91
N LEU A 102 -7.71 10.20 17.74
CA LEU A 102 -6.34 9.99 17.28
C LEU A 102 -5.40 10.77 18.22
N GLY A 103 -4.56 10.05 18.95
CA GLY A 103 -3.55 10.60 19.89
C GLY A 103 -2.42 11.38 19.22
N LEU A 104 -2.60 11.81 17.97
CA LEU A 104 -1.68 12.66 17.24
C LEU A 104 -2.10 14.12 17.47
N SER A 105 -1.57 14.72 18.54
CA SER A 105 -1.55 16.17 18.70
C SER A 105 -1.00 16.89 17.45
N ALA A 106 -0.18 16.21 16.62
CA ALA A 106 0.31 16.68 15.33
C ALA A 106 -0.76 16.72 14.21
N ALA A 107 -1.79 15.86 14.25
CA ALA A 107 -2.89 15.84 13.28
C ALA A 107 -3.93 16.95 13.55
N ARG A 108 -4.10 17.30 14.82
CA ARG A 108 -5.13 18.24 15.29
C ARG A 108 -4.77 19.72 15.11
N ALA A 109 -3.50 20.05 14.85
CA ALA A 109 -3.00 21.43 14.97
C ALA A 109 -2.68 22.17 13.67
N ALA A 110 -2.41 21.52 12.52
CA ALA A 110 -2.03 22.29 11.31
C ALA A 110 -2.17 21.59 9.93
N LEU A 111 -1.91 20.27 9.81
CA LEU A 111 -1.58 19.71 8.48
C LEU A 111 -2.73 18.97 7.76
N LEU A 112 -3.68 18.35 8.47
CA LEU A 112 -4.76 17.60 7.81
C LEU A 112 -5.95 18.47 7.38
N ALA A 113 -6.16 19.62 8.03
CA ALA A 113 -7.26 20.52 7.69
C ALA A 113 -6.99 21.33 6.40
N GLU A 114 -5.74 21.75 6.16
CA GLU A 114 -5.39 22.57 4.99
C GLU A 114 -5.11 21.75 3.72
N GLN A 115 -4.71 20.47 3.87
CA GLN A 115 -4.27 19.61 2.76
C GLN A 115 -5.14 18.36 2.59
N PHE A 116 -6.43 18.45 2.92
CA PHE A 116 -7.38 17.34 2.87
C PHE A 116 -7.48 16.62 1.50
N TRP A 117 -7.08 17.29 0.41
CA TRP A 117 -7.10 16.78 -0.96
C TRP A 117 -5.88 15.93 -1.31
N LEU A 118 -4.77 16.01 -0.55
CA LEU A 118 -3.50 15.40 -0.91
C LEU A 118 -3.51 13.86 -0.84
N GLY A 119 -4.23 13.28 0.12
CA GLY A 119 -4.39 11.83 0.24
C GLY A 119 -5.11 11.19 -0.96
N PRO A 120 -6.30 11.69 -1.35
CA PRO A 120 -6.99 11.25 -2.56
C PRO A 120 -6.20 11.51 -3.85
N VAL A 121 -5.53 12.66 -3.97
CA VAL A 121 -4.70 13.00 -5.14
C VAL A 121 -3.50 12.06 -5.26
N ALA A 122 -2.83 11.72 -4.15
CA ALA A 122 -1.74 10.76 -4.16
C ALA A 122 -2.20 9.36 -4.60
N LEU A 123 -3.40 8.92 -4.18
CA LEU A 123 -4.02 7.67 -4.63
C LEU A 123 -4.33 7.70 -6.14
N ALA A 124 -4.94 8.79 -6.62
CA ALA A 124 -5.26 8.96 -8.04
C ALA A 124 -3.99 8.95 -8.89
N TRP A 125 -2.94 9.67 -8.46
CA TRP A 125 -1.65 9.72 -9.13
C TRP A 125 -0.97 8.35 -9.16
N ALA A 126 -0.97 7.62 -8.04
CA ALA A 126 -0.47 6.25 -8.00
C ALA A 126 -1.20 5.33 -9.00
N GLY A 127 -2.52 5.49 -9.14
CA GLY A 127 -3.33 4.77 -10.13
C GLY A 127 -2.96 5.11 -11.58
N ILE A 128 -2.74 6.39 -11.90
CA ILE A 128 -2.32 6.85 -13.23
C ILE A 128 -0.95 6.25 -13.58
N CYS A 129 0.03 6.40 -12.69
CA CYS A 129 1.37 5.90 -12.90
C CYS A 129 1.41 4.37 -13.03
N TRP A 130 0.56 3.66 -12.27
CA TRP A 130 0.37 2.22 -12.44
C TRP A 130 -0.21 1.86 -13.82
N GLY A 131 -1.22 2.62 -14.28
CA GLY A 131 -1.79 2.45 -15.61
C GLY A 131 -0.77 2.62 -16.73
N LEU A 132 0.08 3.65 -16.63
CA LEU A 132 1.16 3.93 -17.56
C LEU A 132 2.23 2.83 -17.56
N PHE A 133 2.66 2.37 -16.38
CA PHE A 133 3.60 1.25 -16.26
C PHE A 133 3.04 -0.04 -16.89
N ARG A 134 1.76 -0.36 -16.67
CA ARG A 134 1.13 -1.52 -17.30
C ARG A 134 1.00 -1.38 -18.82
N TRP A 135 0.89 -0.15 -19.31
CA TRP A 135 0.85 0.11 -20.74
C TRP A 135 2.23 -0.02 -21.39
N SER A 136 3.30 0.44 -20.72
CA SER A 136 4.67 0.30 -21.23
C SER A 136 5.10 -1.17 -21.34
N LEU A 137 4.82 -1.98 -20.31
CA LEU A 137 5.14 -3.41 -20.33
C LEU A 137 4.46 -4.15 -21.50
N ARG A 138 3.24 -3.77 -21.87
CA ARG A 138 2.52 -4.38 -23.00
C ARG A 138 3.04 -3.98 -24.37
N ARG A 139 3.77 -2.85 -24.48
CA ARG A 139 4.38 -2.42 -25.74
C ARG A 139 5.65 -3.20 -26.06
N GLU A 140 6.38 -3.62 -25.02
CA GLU A 140 7.60 -4.42 -25.17
C GLU A 140 7.29 -5.88 -25.58
N GLU A 141 6.09 -6.38 -25.32
CA GLU A 141 5.61 -7.71 -25.74
C GLU A 141 5.02 -7.74 -27.18
N GLY A 142 5.07 -6.64 -27.93
CA GLY A 142 4.60 -6.58 -29.32
C GLY A 142 5.47 -7.40 -30.29
N PRO A 143 4.95 -7.79 -31.47
CA PRO A 143 5.53 -8.85 -32.35
C PRO A 143 6.83 -8.46 -33.10
N GLY A 144 7.70 -7.63 -32.53
CA GLY A 144 8.94 -7.16 -33.16
C GLY A 144 10.18 -7.12 -32.26
N GLY A 145 10.16 -7.80 -31.11
CA GLY A 145 11.32 -7.97 -30.22
C GLY A 145 11.83 -9.41 -30.22
#